data_AF-A0A4Y9ZWW8-F1
#
_entry.id   AF-A0A4Y9ZWW8-F1
#
_cell.length_a   1.000
_cell.length_b   1.000
_cell.length_c   1.000
_cell.angle_alpha   90.00
_cell.angle_beta   90.00
_cell.angle_gamma   90.00
#
_symmetry.space_group_name_H-M   'P 1'
#
loop_
_entity.id
_entity.type
_entity.pdbx_description
1 polymer ?
#
loop_
_entity_poly.entity_id
_entity_poly.type
_entity_poly.pdbx_seq_one_letter_code
_entity_poly.pdbx_strand_id
1 'polypeptide(L)'
;MSEQLKYTPLADISKIHAKALATFASGVTRPLEYRKQQLRQLGKMLQENEERLVQAIYVDVGKPRLEATVADIGPVVYGVVDALAKLDEWVKPEKVDDVPEWRASWDTTVYKAPKGVALLITYAVPRDALMLTSGACLRPLYTRTKIGLLSPENLGLRPRGEQPTRP
;
A
#
# COMPACT_ATOMS: atom_id res chain seq x y z
N MET A 1 27.18 3.80 -18.73
CA MET A 1 26.45 4.99 -19.18
C MET A 1 25.41 5.31 -18.14
N SER A 2 25.75 6.17 -17.17
CA SER A 2 24.85 6.57 -16.09
C SER A 2 23.73 7.42 -16.67
N GLU A 3 22.52 6.86 -16.71
CA GLU A 3 21.31 7.56 -17.13
C GLU A 3 21.02 8.67 -16.13
N GLN A 4 20.98 9.91 -16.60
CA GLN A 4 20.83 11.09 -15.75
C GLN A 4 19.41 11.14 -15.18
N LEU A 5 19.29 11.04 -13.85
CA LEU A 5 18.00 11.08 -13.15
C LEU A 5 17.27 12.40 -13.46
N LYS A 6 16.09 12.31 -14.08
CA LYS A 6 15.21 13.46 -14.33
C LYS A 6 14.28 13.64 -13.13
N TYR A 7 14.58 14.64 -12.30
CA TYR A 7 13.73 14.99 -11.17
C TYR A 7 12.45 15.71 -11.63
N THR A 8 11.35 15.42 -10.95
CA THR A 8 10.08 16.14 -11.15
C THR A 8 10.25 17.60 -10.68
N PRO A 9 9.94 18.61 -11.52
CA PRO A 9 9.98 20.01 -11.12
C PRO A 9 9.03 20.30 -9.95
N LEU A 10 9.43 21.17 -9.02
CA LEU A 10 8.61 21.50 -7.84
C LEU A 10 7.21 22.00 -8.21
N ALA A 11 7.07 22.74 -9.31
CA ALA A 11 5.79 23.26 -9.78
C ALA A 11 4.81 22.16 -10.24
N ASP A 12 5.33 20.99 -10.65
CA ASP A 12 4.52 19.89 -11.15
C ASP A 12 4.05 18.95 -10.04
N ILE A 13 4.72 18.92 -8.89
CA ILE A 13 4.32 18.12 -7.73
C ILE A 13 2.90 18.47 -7.29
N SER A 14 2.58 19.75 -7.17
CA SER A 14 1.24 20.22 -6.81
C SER A 14 0.19 19.82 -7.86
N LYS A 15 0.54 19.83 -9.15
CA LYS A 15 -0.36 19.42 -10.24
C LYS A 15 -0.65 17.92 -10.20
N ILE A 16 0.38 17.11 -9.95
CA ILE A 16 0.24 15.64 -9.82
C ILE A 16 -0.66 15.31 -8.63
N HIS A 17 -0.44 15.96 -7.48
CA HIS A 17 -1.27 15.80 -6.30
C HIS A 17 -2.73 16.23 -6.55
N ALA A 18 -2.95 17.39 -7.17
CA ALA A 18 -4.28 17.87 -7.53
C ALA A 18 -5.00 16.90 -8.48
N LYS A 19 -4.30 16.31 -9.45
CA LYS A 19 -4.85 15.28 -10.34
C LYS A 19 -5.26 14.03 -9.58
N ALA A 20 -4.43 13.55 -8.65
CA ALA A 20 -4.75 12.38 -7.83
C ALA A 20 -6.01 12.62 -6.97
N LEU A 21 -6.12 13.82 -6.36
CA LEU A 21 -7.30 14.23 -5.61
C LEU A 21 -8.55 14.31 -6.48
N ALA A 22 -8.45 14.91 -7.68
CA ALA A 22 -9.57 15.01 -8.60
C ALA A 22 -10.07 13.62 -9.04
N THR A 23 -9.16 12.70 -9.35
CA THR A 23 -9.50 11.31 -9.68
C THR A 23 -10.18 10.61 -8.50
N PHE A 24 -9.71 10.81 -7.27
CA PHE A 24 -10.37 10.24 -6.09
C PHE A 24 -11.77 10.84 -5.88
N ALA A 25 -11.91 12.17 -6.01
CA ALA A 25 -13.17 12.88 -5.87
C ALA A 25 -14.21 12.47 -6.93
N SER A 26 -13.77 12.10 -8.14
CA SER A 26 -14.64 11.59 -9.20
C SER A 26 -15.33 10.26 -8.85
N GLY A 27 -14.85 9.55 -7.82
CA GLY A 27 -15.45 8.29 -7.37
C GLY A 27 -15.08 7.06 -8.20
N VAL A 28 -14.30 7.21 -9.27
CA VAL A 28 -13.86 6.11 -10.15
C VAL A 28 -13.12 4.99 -9.38
N THR A 29 -12.50 5.32 -8.25
CA THR A 29 -11.75 4.35 -7.42
C THR A 29 -12.60 3.61 -6.38
N ARG A 30 -13.88 3.98 -6.21
CA ARG A 30 -14.78 3.37 -5.22
C ARG A 30 -15.23 1.94 -5.58
N PRO A 31 -15.59 1.63 -6.85
CA PRO A 31 -16.04 0.30 -7.23
C PRO A 31 -15.00 -0.78 -6.90
N LEU A 32 -15.49 -1.93 -6.42
CA LEU A 32 -14.63 -3.06 -6.08
C LEU A 32 -13.90 -3.61 -7.31
N GLU A 33 -14.58 -3.68 -8.45
CA GLU A 33 -14.01 -4.17 -9.71
C GLU A 33 -12.85 -3.30 -10.19
N TYR A 34 -12.92 -1.98 -10.04
CA TYR A 34 -11.81 -1.09 -10.35
C TYR A 34 -10.58 -1.46 -9.51
N ARG A 35 -10.75 -1.67 -8.19
CA ARG A 35 -9.67 -2.04 -7.28
C ARG A 35 -9.06 -3.41 -7.63
N LYS A 36 -9.89 -4.40 -7.95
CA LYS A 36 -9.42 -5.72 -8.43
C LYS A 36 -8.66 -5.59 -9.73
N GLN A 37 -9.13 -4.76 -10.66
CA GLN A 37 -8.44 -4.53 -11.93
C GLN A 37 -7.06 -3.90 -11.72
N GLN A 38 -6.92 -2.92 -10.83
CA GLN A 38 -5.63 -2.31 -10.50
C GLN A 38 -4.65 -3.35 -9.90
N LEU A 39 -5.13 -4.22 -9.00
CA LEU A 39 -4.31 -5.31 -8.43
C LEU A 39 -3.87 -6.31 -9.51
N ARG A 40 -4.76 -6.68 -10.43
CA ARG A 40 -4.40 -7.57 -11.56
C ARG A 40 -3.36 -6.92 -12.49
N GLN A 41 -3.52 -5.62 -12.78
CA GLN A 41 -2.54 -4.88 -13.59
C GLN A 41 -1.17 -4.80 -12.89
N LEU A 42 -1.14 -4.61 -11.57
CA LEU A 42 0.10 -4.65 -10.79
C LEU A 42 0.78 -6.03 -10.89
N GLY A 43 0.02 -7.11 -10.67
CA GLY A 43 0.54 -8.47 -10.81
C GLY A 43 1.10 -8.74 -12.22
N LYS A 44 0.37 -8.32 -13.25
CA LYS A 44 0.79 -8.45 -14.66
C LYS A 44 2.07 -7.66 -14.94
N MET A 45 2.16 -6.41 -14.49
CA MET A 45 3.35 -5.57 -14.67
C MET A 45 4.59 -6.19 -14.02
N LEU A 46 4.46 -6.78 -12.84
CA LEU A 46 5.55 -7.47 -12.15
C LEU A 46 6.02 -8.71 -12.91
N GLN A 47 5.09 -9.52 -13.43
CA GLN A 47 5.41 -10.72 -14.22
C GLN A 47 6.08 -10.37 -15.55
N GLU A 48 5.53 -9.40 -16.30
CA GLU A 48 6.06 -9.00 -17.60
C GLU A 48 7.44 -8.34 -17.51
N ASN A 49 7.80 -7.78 -16.36
CA ASN A 49 9.06 -7.09 -16.15
C ASN A 49 9.99 -7.79 -15.15
N GLU A 50 9.75 -9.06 -14.82
CA GLU A 50 10.51 -9.79 -13.78
C GLU A 50 12.02 -9.72 -14.03
N GLU A 51 12.47 -10.03 -15.25
CA GLU A 51 13.90 -10.02 -15.58
C GLU A 51 14.52 -8.62 -15.49
N ARG A 52 13.76 -7.59 -15.89
CA ARG A 52 14.20 -6.18 -15.81
C ARG A 52 14.31 -5.73 -14.35
N LEU A 53 13.38 -6.16 -13.51
CA LEU A 53 13.40 -5.87 -12.07
C LEU A 53 14.56 -6.56 -11.38
N VAL A 54 14.79 -7.85 -11.65
CA VAL A 54 15.94 -8.59 -11.14
C VAL A 54 17.25 -7.93 -11.57
N GLN A 55 17.37 -7.54 -12.84
CA GLN A 55 18.57 -6.88 -13.34
C GLN A 55 18.78 -5.51 -12.67
N ALA A 56 17.73 -4.73 -12.46
CA ALA A 56 17.81 -3.45 -11.75
C ALA A 56 18.27 -3.66 -10.30
N ILE A 57 17.67 -4.62 -9.59
CA ILE A 57 18.06 -4.97 -8.21
C ILE A 57 19.52 -5.44 -8.16
N TYR A 58 19.98 -6.17 -9.17
CA TYR A 58 21.38 -6.59 -9.26
C TYR A 58 22.32 -5.39 -9.48
N VAL A 59 21.95 -4.43 -10.34
CA VAL A 59 22.76 -3.23 -10.56
C VAL A 59 22.81 -2.36 -9.31
N ASP A 60 21.69 -2.16 -8.62
CA ASP A 60 21.60 -1.29 -7.45
C ASP A 60 22.19 -1.96 -6.19
N VAL A 61 21.70 -3.15 -5.85
CA VAL A 61 21.98 -3.84 -4.58
C VAL A 61 22.87 -5.07 -4.75
N GLY A 62 23.06 -5.58 -5.97
CA GLY A 62 23.97 -6.70 -6.24
C GLY A 62 23.45 -8.06 -5.80
N LYS A 63 22.16 -8.15 -5.47
CA LYS A 63 21.56 -9.41 -5.06
C LYS A 63 21.48 -10.37 -6.24
N PRO A 64 21.90 -11.64 -6.08
CA PRO A 64 21.72 -12.64 -7.11
C PRO A 64 20.23 -12.88 -7.37
N ARG A 65 19.89 -13.36 -8.57
CA ARG A 65 18.51 -13.57 -9.03
C ARG A 65 17.62 -14.26 -8.00
N LEU A 66 18.07 -15.37 -7.43
CA LEU A 66 17.27 -16.14 -6.48
C LEU A 66 16.86 -15.30 -5.25
N GLU A 67 17.80 -14.53 -4.70
CA GLU A 67 17.53 -13.69 -3.53
C GLU A 67 16.59 -12.53 -3.89
N ALA A 68 16.83 -11.86 -5.03
CA ALA A 68 15.96 -10.78 -5.51
C ALA A 68 14.52 -11.27 -5.78
N THR A 69 14.37 -12.44 -6.41
CA THR A 69 13.06 -13.02 -6.69
C THR A 69 12.34 -13.45 -5.41
N VAL A 70 13.02 -14.16 -4.50
CA VAL A 70 12.38 -14.68 -3.28
C VAL A 70 12.12 -13.59 -2.25
N ALA A 71 13.04 -12.64 -2.10
CA ALA A 71 12.96 -11.65 -1.03
C ALA A 71 12.25 -10.35 -1.43
N ASP A 72 12.39 -9.90 -2.69
CA ASP A 72 11.87 -8.59 -3.08
C ASP A 72 10.61 -8.73 -3.95
N ILE A 73 10.66 -9.52 -5.02
CA ILE A 73 9.56 -9.62 -5.99
C ILE A 73 8.44 -10.55 -5.49
N GLY A 74 8.81 -11.72 -4.98
CA GLY A 74 7.90 -12.78 -4.55
C GLY A 74 6.86 -12.33 -3.52
N PRO A 75 7.24 -11.62 -2.43
CA PRO A 75 6.30 -11.15 -1.43
C PRO A 75 5.28 -10.14 -1.99
N VAL A 76 5.67 -9.35 -2.99
CA VAL A 76 4.74 -8.41 -3.64
C VAL A 76 3.73 -9.16 -4.49
N VAL A 77 4.18 -10.14 -5.28
CA VAL A 77 3.29 -11.00 -6.08
C VAL A 77 2.32 -11.77 -5.17
N TYR A 78 2.83 -12.37 -4.10
CA TYR A 78 2.00 -13.04 -3.09
C TYR A 78 0.99 -12.07 -2.46
N GLY A 79 1.42 -10.87 -2.09
CA GLY A 79 0.55 -9.83 -1.53
C GLY A 79 -0.57 -9.42 -2.49
N VAL A 80 -0.31 -9.35 -3.79
CA VAL A 80 -1.34 -9.08 -4.81
C VAL A 80 -2.36 -10.21 -4.88
N VAL A 81 -1.91 -11.47 -4.88
CA VAL A 81 -2.80 -12.64 -4.92
C VAL A 81 -3.63 -12.74 -3.64
N ASP A 82 -3.02 -12.56 -2.47
CA ASP A 82 -3.70 -12.57 -1.18
C ASP A 82 -4.74 -11.45 -1.08
N ALA A 83 -4.37 -10.25 -1.52
CA ALA A 83 -5.28 -9.11 -1.58
C ALA A 83 -6.45 -9.41 -2.53
N LEU A 84 -6.22 -9.97 -3.72
CA LEU A 84 -7.31 -10.33 -4.64
C LEU A 84 -8.26 -11.36 -4.06
N ALA A 85 -7.75 -12.33 -3.30
CA ALA A 85 -8.57 -13.37 -2.66
C ALA A 85 -9.42 -12.83 -1.50
N LYS A 86 -8.88 -11.90 -0.72
CA LYS A 86 -9.51 -11.40 0.52
C LYS A 86 -10.22 -10.06 0.37
N LEU A 87 -10.06 -9.34 -0.75
CA LEU A 87 -10.62 -7.99 -0.91
C LEU A 87 -12.14 -7.96 -0.74
N ASP A 88 -12.84 -8.97 -1.25
CA ASP A 88 -14.29 -9.08 -1.08
C ASP A 88 -14.69 -9.21 0.39
N GLU A 89 -13.95 -9.98 1.18
CA GLU A 89 -14.16 -10.12 2.62
C GLU A 89 -13.83 -8.83 3.37
N TRP A 90 -12.71 -8.19 3.03
CA TRP A 90 -12.26 -6.96 3.70
C TRP A 90 -13.19 -5.78 3.50
N VAL A 91 -13.99 -5.75 2.43
CA VAL A 91 -14.90 -4.65 2.12
C VAL A 91 -16.31 -4.90 2.67
N LYS A 92 -16.61 -6.12 3.14
CA LYS A 92 -17.94 -6.44 3.70
C LYS A 92 -18.26 -5.50 4.88
N PRO A 93 -19.48 -4.94 4.91
CA PRO A 93 -19.97 -4.24 6.09
C PRO A 93 -20.02 -5.19 7.29
N GLU A 94 -19.60 -4.70 8.44
CA GLU A 94 -19.59 -5.47 9.69
C GLU A 94 -20.67 -4.91 10.62
N LYS A 95 -21.55 -5.79 11.11
CA LYS A 95 -22.47 -5.44 12.19
C LYS A 95 -21.70 -5.43 13.50
N VAL A 96 -21.99 -4.42 14.32
CA VAL A 96 -21.38 -4.28 15.65
C VAL A 96 -22.40 -4.74 16.66
N ASP A 97 -22.09 -5.84 17.35
CA ASP A 97 -22.93 -6.39 18.42
C ASP A 97 -22.66 -5.72 19.77
N ASP A 98 -21.47 -5.14 19.94
CA ASP A 98 -21.06 -4.41 21.15
C ASP A 98 -21.53 -2.96 21.09
N VAL A 99 -22.84 -2.77 21.23
CA VAL A 99 -23.49 -1.46 21.28
C VAL A 99 -23.98 -1.22 22.71
N PRO A 100 -23.72 -0.05 23.32
CA PRO A 100 -24.27 0.29 24.63
C PRO A 100 -25.79 0.10 24.66
N GLU A 101 -26.33 -0.40 25.78
CA GLU A 101 -27.73 -0.82 25.91
C GLU A 101 -28.75 0.23 25.45
N TRP A 102 -28.48 1.52 25.70
CA TRP A 102 -29.31 2.63 25.27
C TRP A 102 -29.37 2.86 23.73
N ARG A 103 -28.48 2.22 22.96
CA ARG A 103 -28.45 2.18 21.49
C ARG A 103 -28.70 0.78 20.93
N ALA A 104 -29.07 -0.19 21.76
CA ALA A 104 -29.29 -1.58 21.32
C ALA A 104 -30.41 -1.71 20.27
N SER A 105 -31.30 -0.72 20.17
CA SER A 105 -32.35 -0.67 19.14
C SER A 105 -31.87 -0.14 17.77
N TRP A 106 -30.63 0.31 17.64
CA TRP A 106 -30.09 0.89 16.41
C TRP A 106 -29.34 -0.16 15.58
N ASP A 107 -29.61 -0.23 14.27
CA ASP A 107 -28.89 -1.12 13.34
C ASP A 107 -27.51 -0.54 13.00
N THR A 108 -26.55 -0.72 13.92
CA THR A 108 -25.20 -0.17 13.80
C THR A 108 -24.35 -1.03 12.88
N THR A 109 -24.10 -0.53 11.66
CA THR A 109 -23.26 -1.18 10.66
C THR A 109 -22.03 -0.32 10.33
N VAL A 110 -20.84 -0.93 10.36
CA VAL A 110 -19.58 -0.29 10.02
C VAL A 110 -19.25 -0.54 8.55
N TYR A 111 -19.09 0.55 7.80
CA TYR A 111 -18.68 0.53 6.40
C TYR A 111 -17.22 0.95 6.25
N LYS A 112 -16.42 0.09 5.61
CA LYS A 112 -14.99 0.36 5.35
C LYS A 112 -14.85 1.19 4.07
N ALA A 113 -14.72 2.51 4.24
CA ALA A 113 -14.55 3.46 3.14
C ALA A 113 -13.07 3.88 2.96
N PRO A 114 -12.62 4.12 1.71
CA PRO A 114 -11.29 4.65 1.45
C PRO A 114 -11.17 6.10 1.97
N LYS A 115 -10.03 6.42 2.60
CA LYS A 115 -9.80 7.73 3.25
C LYS A 115 -9.43 8.85 2.28
N GLY A 116 -8.86 8.54 1.12
CA GLY A 116 -8.36 9.54 0.18
C GLY A 116 -7.10 9.10 -0.56
N VAL A 117 -6.30 10.09 -0.94
CA VAL A 117 -4.98 9.90 -1.56
C VAL A 117 -3.95 9.58 -0.47
N ALA A 118 -3.10 8.58 -0.74
CA ALA A 118 -2.04 8.16 0.16
C ALA A 118 -0.66 8.46 -0.44
N LEU A 119 0.29 8.84 0.41
CA LEU A 119 1.70 9.04 0.05
C LEU A 119 2.53 7.89 0.61
N LEU A 120 3.27 7.21 -0.27
CA LEU A 120 4.20 6.14 0.10
C LEU A 120 5.64 6.64 -0.12
N ILE A 121 6.39 6.83 0.96
CA ILE A 121 7.81 7.15 0.92
C ILE A 121 8.56 5.93 1.44
N THR A 122 9.47 5.41 0.63
CA THR A 122 10.37 4.31 1.00
C THR A 122 11.81 4.77 0.84
N TYR A 123 12.73 4.13 1.56
CA TYR A 123 14.16 4.37 1.44
C TYR A 123 14.84 3.06 1.04
N ALA A 124 15.87 3.16 0.20
CA ALA A 124 16.74 2.03 -0.07
C ALA A 124 17.68 1.83 1.13
N VAL A 125 17.70 0.62 1.69
CA VAL A 125 18.76 0.22 2.62
C VAL A 125 20.03 -0.11 1.83
N PRO A 126 21.19 0.50 2.14
CA PRO A 126 22.43 0.24 1.43
C PRO A 126 22.94 -1.19 1.68
N ARG A 127 23.57 -1.77 0.65
CA ARG A 127 24.12 -3.14 0.61
C ARG A 127 24.98 -3.50 1.83
N ASP A 128 25.76 -2.54 2.34
CA ASP A 128 26.70 -2.76 3.44
C ASP A 128 26.00 -3.11 4.76
N ALA A 129 24.74 -2.68 4.94
CA ALA A 129 23.95 -3.03 6.11
C ALA A 129 23.45 -4.49 6.09
N LEU A 130 23.32 -5.10 4.91
CA LEU A 130 22.85 -6.49 4.75
C LEU A 130 23.95 -7.53 5.02
N MET A 131 25.21 -7.18 4.72
CA MET A 131 26.37 -8.07 4.93
C MET A 131 26.74 -8.24 6.41
N LEU A 132 26.45 -7.24 7.26
CA LEU A 132 26.73 -7.34 8.70
C LEU A 132 25.82 -8.34 9.43
N THR A 133 24.67 -8.72 8.86
CA THR A 133 23.73 -9.67 9.48
C THR A 133 24.04 -11.15 9.21
N SER A 134 25.12 -11.44 8.47
CA SER A 134 25.54 -12.81 8.11
C SER A 134 25.97 -13.67 9.31
N GLY A 135 26.19 -13.08 10.49
CA GLY A 135 26.59 -13.81 11.70
C GLY A 135 25.47 -14.09 12.70
N ALA A 136 24.37 -13.35 12.68
CA ALA A 136 23.23 -13.56 13.57
C ALA A 136 22.06 -12.70 13.08
N CYS A 137 20.83 -13.22 13.24
CA CYS A 137 19.56 -12.61 12.85
C CYS A 137 19.14 -12.81 11.37
N LEU A 138 18.69 -14.04 11.10
CA LEU A 138 17.46 -14.31 10.33
C LEU A 138 16.24 -13.66 11.02
N ARG A 139 16.28 -12.34 11.28
CA ARG A 139 15.08 -11.56 11.61
C ARG A 139 14.57 -10.97 10.31
N PRO A 140 13.38 -11.38 9.84
CA PRO A 140 12.77 -10.74 8.71
C PRO A 140 12.44 -9.29 9.08
N LEU A 141 13.30 -8.35 8.67
CA LEU A 141 12.93 -6.94 8.46
C LEU A 141 12.05 -6.87 7.19
N TYR A 142 10.97 -7.66 7.15
CA TYR A 142 9.93 -7.46 6.18
C TYR A 142 9.03 -6.36 6.73
N THR A 143 9.16 -5.18 6.13
CA THR A 143 8.05 -4.23 6.12
C THR A 143 6.84 -4.98 5.57
N ARG A 144 5.96 -5.39 6.48
CA ARG A 144 4.60 -5.79 6.17
C ARG A 144 3.92 -4.51 5.67
N THR A 145 4.13 -4.18 4.40
CA THR A 145 3.46 -3.08 3.72
C THR A 145 2.00 -3.52 3.61
N LYS A 146 1.26 -3.31 4.69
CA LYS A 146 -0.19 -3.42 4.73
C LYS A 146 -0.69 -2.32 3.81
N ILE A 147 -0.78 -2.63 2.52
CA ILE A 147 -1.44 -1.78 1.53
C ILE A 147 -2.88 -1.65 2.02
N GLY A 148 -3.19 -0.50 2.61
CA GLY A 148 -4.49 -0.17 3.17
C GLY A 148 -4.71 -0.68 4.59
N LEU A 149 -4.34 0.14 5.57
CA LEU A 149 -5.11 0.52 6.76
C LEU A 149 -4.14 1.21 7.74
N LEU A 150 -3.76 2.45 7.41
CA LEU A 150 -3.24 3.37 8.41
C LEU A 150 -4.41 3.74 9.31
N SER A 151 -4.57 2.97 10.38
CA SER A 151 -5.42 3.29 11.51
C SER A 151 -4.74 4.39 12.35
N PRO A 152 -5.43 5.49 12.70
CA PRO A 152 -4.84 6.57 13.49
C PRO A 152 -4.60 6.17 14.96
N GLU A 153 -5.10 5.02 15.42
CA GLU A 153 -5.01 4.63 16.85
C GLU A 153 -3.59 4.43 17.41
N ASN A 154 -2.54 4.36 16.57
CA ASN A 154 -1.16 4.17 17.04
C ASN A 154 -0.32 5.45 17.17
N LEU A 155 -0.91 6.65 17.00
CA LEU A 155 -0.14 7.90 17.03
C LEU A 155 -0.61 8.93 18.08
N GLY A 156 -1.50 8.56 19.01
CA GLY A 156 -1.76 9.35 20.22
C GLY A 156 -2.24 10.81 20.02
N LEU A 157 -2.55 11.21 18.78
CA LEU A 157 -2.94 12.58 18.45
C LEU A 157 -4.39 12.58 17.96
N ARG A 158 -5.35 12.84 18.87
CA ARG A 158 -6.70 13.26 18.49
C ARG A 158 -6.68 14.77 18.20
N PRO A 159 -7.04 15.24 16.99
CA PRO A 159 -7.58 16.59 16.87
C PRO A 159 -9.03 16.57 17.37
N ARG A 160 -9.34 17.49 18.29
CA ARG A 160 -10.70 17.76 18.77
C ARG A 160 -11.53 18.36 17.63
N GLY A 161 -12.72 17.78 17.42
CA GLY A 161 -13.90 18.48 16.92
C GLY A 161 -13.95 18.78 15.43
N GLU A 162 -14.65 17.93 14.68
CA GLU A 162 -15.65 18.36 13.69
C GLU A 162 -16.43 17.13 13.23
N GLN A 163 -17.75 17.12 13.49
CA GLN A 163 -18.65 16.11 12.94
C GLN A 163 -19.02 16.53 11.51
N PRO A 164 -18.96 15.64 10.51
CA PRO A 164 -19.50 15.95 9.20
C PRO A 164 -21.03 15.82 9.22
N THR A 165 -21.71 16.94 9.02
CA THR A 165 -23.12 17.00 8.60
C THR A 165 -23.27 16.31 7.24
N ARG A 166 -24.20 15.35 7.13
CA ARG A 166 -24.64 14.81 5.84
C ARG A 166 -25.89 15.54 5.35
N PRO A 167 -26.10 15.65 4.02
CA PRO A 167 -27.38 16.06 3.45
C PRO A 167 -28.48 15.02 3.72
#